data_AF-A0A317WCI3-F1
#
_entry.id   AF-A0A317WCI3-F1
#
_cell.length_a   1.000
_cell.length_b   1.000
_cell.length_c   1.000
_cell.angle_alpha   90.00
_cell.angle_beta   90.00
_cell.angle_gamma   90.00
#
_symmetry.space_group_name_H-M   'P 1'
#
loop_
_entity.id
_entity.type
_entity.pdbx_description
1 polymer ?
#
loop_
_entity_poly.entity_id
_entity_poly.type
_entity_poly.pdbx_seq_one_letter_code
_entity_poly.pdbx_strand_id
1 'polypeptide(L)'
;MTTTTPTEPPTRIPNLQDHALIGSAANIPINAAVPTLTINPIILSAPNRITDLHLKLTLPATGPNLPIILLSHGHGASNNLSSLNGYGPLGNFWAAHGFAVIQPTHLSSKTLNLGSEKNTSEPLFWRSRIEDMKTILDRLDEIESSFPALLQGRLDHTRIAVAGHSLGGHTAGMLLGGKLLDPIDKSPVEMSDSRIKAGILLAAPGNGDGGESVTPMVNERFGFFTDYSLRDMATPTLVVVGDNDASGHLTTRGAAWHMDGYYTSQGPKALLTLVGGKHGLGGVSGYDTAEAADDESPERLAVVQRLSWAYLRTVFDIQDEAWNEACRALEGLPALGKVEVK
;
A
#
# COMPACT_ATOMS: atom_id res chain seq x y z
N MET A 1 16.56 21.39 60.40
CA MET A 1 16.50 22.10 59.10
C MET A 1 16.92 21.11 58.03
N THR A 2 15.97 20.52 57.31
CA THR A 2 16.25 19.64 56.16
C THR A 2 16.37 20.52 54.92
N THR A 3 17.59 20.70 54.45
CA THR A 3 17.91 21.36 53.18
C THR A 3 17.44 20.48 52.03
N THR A 4 16.35 20.89 51.38
CA THR A 4 15.95 20.36 50.07
C THR A 4 16.95 20.81 49.02
N THR A 5 17.74 19.88 48.49
CA THR A 5 18.60 20.11 47.33
C THR A 5 17.71 20.42 46.12
N PRO A 6 17.96 21.51 45.36
CA PRO A 6 17.19 21.79 44.16
C PRO A 6 17.43 20.69 43.13
N THR A 7 16.38 20.05 42.64
CA THR A 7 16.46 19.14 41.49
C THR A 7 16.81 19.94 40.25
N GLU A 8 17.90 19.58 39.57
CA GLU A 8 18.24 20.18 38.29
C GLU A 8 17.11 19.98 37.27
N PRO A 9 16.84 21.00 36.42
CA PRO A 9 15.85 20.87 35.38
C PRO A 9 16.25 19.77 34.39
N PRO A 10 15.29 19.01 33.85
CA PRO A 10 15.59 17.93 32.92
C PRO A 10 16.25 18.46 31.65
N THR A 11 17.30 17.77 31.18
CA THR A 11 17.90 18.03 29.88
C THR A 11 16.89 17.75 28.78
N ARG A 12 16.56 18.76 27.97
CA ARG A 12 15.66 18.60 26.83
C ARG A 12 16.41 17.98 25.66
N ILE A 13 15.88 16.88 25.11
CA ILE A 13 16.28 16.36 23.81
C ILE A 13 15.50 17.07 22.69
N PRO A 14 16.02 17.11 21.45
CA PRO A 14 15.25 17.59 20.29
C PRO A 14 13.91 16.87 20.16
N ASN A 15 12.92 17.53 19.55
CA ASN A 15 11.66 16.89 19.21
C ASN A 15 11.92 15.69 18.30
N LEU A 16 11.13 14.63 18.50
CA LEU A 16 11.18 13.44 17.67
C LEU A 16 10.84 13.80 16.21
N GLN A 17 11.79 13.59 15.29
CA GLN A 17 11.57 13.77 13.85
C GLN A 17 11.03 12.49 13.20
N ASP A 18 11.51 11.33 13.68
CA ASP A 18 11.13 9.98 13.25
C ASP A 18 11.14 9.05 14.46
N HIS A 19 10.58 7.84 14.32
CA HIS A 19 10.65 6.83 15.37
C HIS A 19 12.10 6.54 15.80
N ALA A 20 12.38 6.46 17.11
CA ALA A 20 13.75 6.35 17.62
C ALA A 20 14.48 5.05 17.20
N LEU A 21 13.73 4.03 16.77
CA LEU A 21 14.25 2.73 16.35
C LEU A 21 14.39 2.57 14.82
N ILE A 22 14.30 3.64 14.02
CA ILE A 22 14.50 3.51 12.56
C ILE A 22 15.97 3.28 12.17
N GLY A 23 16.89 3.34 13.12
CA GLY A 23 18.30 2.97 12.91
C GLY A 23 18.95 3.69 11.74
N SER A 24 19.64 2.93 10.90
CA SER A 24 20.37 3.45 9.74
C SER A 24 19.46 3.86 8.59
N ALA A 25 18.19 3.43 8.57
CA ALA A 25 17.22 3.89 7.58
C ALA A 25 16.98 5.41 7.66
N ALA A 26 17.32 6.06 8.78
CA ALA A 26 17.33 7.52 8.91
C ALA A 26 18.23 8.22 7.87
N ASN A 27 19.25 7.54 7.35
CA ASN A 27 20.16 8.07 6.33
C ASN A 27 19.56 8.12 4.93
N ILE A 28 18.42 7.47 4.69
CA ILE A 28 17.70 7.54 3.41
C ILE A 28 17.00 8.91 3.35
N PRO A 29 17.29 9.77 2.36
CA PRO A 29 16.76 11.13 2.33
C PRO A 29 15.23 11.20 2.28
N ILE A 30 14.67 12.19 2.97
CA ILE A 30 13.24 12.50 3.01
C ILE A 30 13.07 14.00 3.26
N ASN A 31 11.94 14.58 2.82
CA ASN A 31 11.59 15.94 3.21
C ASN A 31 11.11 16.00 4.66
N ALA A 32 11.11 17.20 5.25
CA ALA A 32 10.53 17.39 6.59
C ALA A 32 9.03 17.05 6.59
N ALA A 33 8.59 16.31 7.60
CA ALA A 33 7.17 16.03 7.82
C ALA A 33 6.39 17.32 8.12
N VAL A 34 5.17 17.41 7.58
CA VAL A 34 4.23 18.51 7.83
C VAL A 34 3.02 18.03 8.63
N PRO A 35 2.31 18.91 9.36
CA PRO A 35 1.05 18.55 10.00
C PRO A 35 0.03 18.00 8.99
N THR A 36 -0.75 17.01 9.40
CA THR A 36 -1.77 16.37 8.55
C THR A 36 -3.18 16.58 9.11
N LEU A 37 -4.17 16.53 8.24
CA LEU A 37 -5.59 16.42 8.58
C LEU A 37 -6.11 15.05 8.14
N THR A 38 -7.08 14.51 8.88
CA THR A 38 -7.81 13.30 8.50
C THR A 38 -9.31 13.59 8.51
N ILE A 39 -9.97 13.22 7.43
CA ILE A 39 -11.43 13.25 7.29
C ILE A 39 -11.92 11.80 7.27
N ASN A 40 -12.70 11.43 8.28
CA ASN A 40 -13.19 10.07 8.47
C ASN A 40 -14.50 10.08 9.28
N PRO A 41 -15.60 9.47 8.78
CA PRO A 41 -15.73 8.85 7.46
C PRO A 41 -16.03 9.86 6.35
N ILE A 42 -15.57 9.56 5.13
CA ILE A 42 -16.19 10.03 3.89
C ILE A 42 -17.00 8.86 3.35
N ILE A 43 -18.27 9.07 3.02
CA ILE A 43 -19.18 8.00 2.55
C ILE A 43 -19.62 8.33 1.13
N LEU A 44 -19.31 7.44 0.19
CA LEU A 44 -19.77 7.52 -1.20
C LEU A 44 -20.91 6.53 -1.42
N SER A 45 -22.07 7.02 -1.89
CA SER A 45 -23.22 6.18 -2.18
C SER A 45 -22.90 5.13 -3.26
N ALA A 46 -23.08 3.84 -2.97
CA ALA A 46 -22.74 2.77 -3.90
C ALA A 46 -23.91 1.79 -4.02
N PRO A 47 -24.96 2.13 -4.80
CA PRO A 47 -26.21 1.36 -4.85
C PRO A 47 -26.04 -0.07 -5.39
N ASN A 48 -24.94 -0.34 -6.11
CA ASN A 48 -24.61 -1.68 -6.61
C ASN A 48 -23.81 -2.52 -5.59
N ARG A 49 -23.56 -1.99 -4.39
CA ARG A 49 -22.86 -2.68 -3.30
C ARG A 49 -23.83 -3.03 -2.18
N ILE A 50 -23.40 -4.00 -1.36
CA ILE A 50 -24.13 -4.41 -0.14
C ILE A 50 -24.22 -3.25 0.87
N THR A 51 -23.24 -2.34 0.85
CA THR A 51 -23.19 -1.13 1.67
C THR A 51 -22.42 -0.04 0.92
N ASP A 52 -22.67 1.21 1.28
CA ASP A 52 -21.97 2.37 0.73
C ASP A 52 -20.45 2.29 0.97
N LEU A 53 -19.68 2.98 0.13
CA LEU A 53 -18.23 2.96 0.21
C LEU A 53 -17.74 3.93 1.29
N HIS A 54 -17.25 3.38 2.40
CA HIS A 54 -16.65 4.16 3.47
C HIS A 54 -15.16 4.37 3.19
N LEU A 55 -14.70 5.61 3.31
CA LEU A 55 -13.35 6.05 3.04
C LEU A 55 -12.79 6.84 4.22
N LYS A 56 -11.46 6.80 4.35
CA LYS A 56 -10.67 7.75 5.12
C LYS A 56 -9.75 8.50 4.17
N LEU A 57 -9.70 9.82 4.29
CA LEU A 57 -8.75 10.66 3.56
C LEU A 57 -7.80 11.33 4.56
N THR A 58 -6.50 11.09 4.41
CA THR A 58 -5.45 11.73 5.21
C THR A 58 -4.52 12.51 4.27
N LEU A 59 -4.26 13.78 4.57
CA LEU A 59 -3.53 14.70 3.69
C LEU A 59 -2.77 15.77 4.50
N PRO A 60 -1.77 16.47 3.92
CA PRO A 60 -1.20 17.68 4.52
C PRO A 60 -2.26 18.68 4.97
N ALA A 61 -2.04 19.35 6.09
CA ALA A 61 -2.98 20.35 6.61
C ALA A 61 -3.08 21.59 5.69
N THR A 62 -2.04 21.86 4.93
CA THR A 62 -1.95 23.00 4.00
C THR A 62 -1.37 22.55 2.65
N GLY A 63 -1.47 23.42 1.64
CA GLY A 63 -0.93 23.17 0.30
C GLY A 63 -2.00 22.69 -0.70
N PRO A 64 -1.94 23.19 -1.95
CA PRO A 64 -2.76 22.70 -3.07
C PRO A 64 -2.05 21.60 -3.86
N ASN A 65 -2.71 21.08 -4.91
CA ASN A 65 -2.14 20.17 -5.91
C ASN A 65 -1.46 18.92 -5.32
N LEU A 66 -2.12 18.30 -4.34
CA LEU A 66 -1.64 17.11 -3.66
C LEU A 66 -1.84 15.88 -4.55
N PRO A 67 -0.76 15.16 -4.93
CA PRO A 67 -0.89 13.90 -5.62
C PRO A 67 -1.64 12.88 -4.75
N ILE A 68 -2.45 12.04 -5.39
CA ILE A 68 -3.33 11.10 -4.71
C ILE A 68 -2.66 9.72 -4.64
N ILE A 69 -2.74 9.05 -3.49
CA ILE A 69 -2.47 7.63 -3.33
C ILE A 69 -3.75 6.92 -2.90
N LEU A 70 -4.26 6.03 -3.75
CA LEU A 70 -5.28 5.06 -3.37
C LEU A 70 -4.60 3.89 -2.66
N LEU A 71 -4.93 3.64 -1.39
CA LEU A 71 -4.27 2.60 -0.59
C LEU A 71 -5.22 1.44 -0.28
N SER A 72 -5.07 0.33 -1.00
CA SER A 72 -5.86 -0.88 -0.80
C SER A 72 -5.31 -1.74 0.34
N HIS A 73 -6.16 -2.04 1.31
CA HIS A 73 -5.81 -2.93 2.42
C HIS A 73 -5.66 -4.39 1.96
N GLY A 74 -4.74 -5.15 2.57
CA GLY A 74 -4.68 -6.60 2.43
C GLY A 74 -5.86 -7.34 3.07
N HIS A 75 -5.80 -8.66 3.04
CA HIS A 75 -6.68 -9.53 3.85
C HIS A 75 -5.94 -9.96 5.11
N GLY A 76 -6.66 -10.23 6.20
CA GLY A 76 -6.00 -10.57 7.45
C GLY A 76 -6.96 -11.04 8.55
N ALA A 77 -6.38 -11.56 9.62
CA ALA A 77 -7.14 -12.06 10.75
C ALA A 77 -7.82 -10.93 11.55
N SER A 78 -7.25 -9.73 11.51
CA SER A 78 -7.66 -8.55 12.26
C SER A 78 -9.04 -8.02 11.89
N ASN A 79 -9.81 -7.60 12.91
CA ASN A 79 -11.17 -7.09 12.72
C ASN A 79 -11.22 -5.70 12.06
N ASN A 80 -10.15 -4.90 12.16
CA ASN A 80 -10.11 -3.51 11.71
C ASN A 80 -9.01 -3.19 10.69
N LEU A 81 -7.88 -3.89 10.69
CA LEU A 81 -6.73 -3.49 9.86
C LEU A 81 -6.95 -3.78 8.37
N SER A 82 -7.80 -4.75 8.04
CA SER A 82 -8.30 -4.93 6.67
C SER A 82 -9.48 -3.97 6.39
N SER A 83 -9.28 -2.66 6.57
CA SER A 83 -10.28 -1.61 6.30
C SER A 83 -9.61 -0.23 6.17
N LEU A 84 -10.40 0.85 6.06
CA LEU A 84 -9.91 2.24 6.16
C LEU A 84 -9.13 2.54 7.45
N ASN A 85 -9.25 1.71 8.49
CA ASN A 85 -8.55 1.88 9.78
C ASN A 85 -7.12 1.31 9.78
N GLY A 86 -6.76 0.42 8.85
CA GLY A 86 -5.42 -0.15 8.78
C GLY A 86 -4.40 0.78 8.13
N TYR A 87 -3.19 0.27 7.93
CA TYR A 87 -2.12 0.89 7.13
C TYR A 87 -1.75 2.33 7.55
N GLY A 88 -2.06 2.70 8.80
CA GLY A 88 -1.66 3.97 9.40
C GLY A 88 -0.15 4.27 9.25
N PRO A 89 0.76 3.29 9.38
CA PRO A 89 2.18 3.48 9.11
C PRO A 89 2.50 4.07 7.74
N LEU A 90 1.79 3.64 6.70
CA LEU A 90 2.01 4.16 5.34
C LEU A 90 1.18 5.40 5.07
N GLY A 91 -0.11 5.37 5.39
CA GLY A 91 -1.04 6.46 5.10
C GLY A 91 -0.66 7.76 5.80
N ASN A 92 -0.29 7.69 7.09
CA ASN A 92 0.13 8.88 7.83
C ASN A 92 1.49 9.39 7.34
N PHE A 93 2.43 8.48 7.03
CA PHE A 93 3.75 8.85 6.53
C PHE A 93 3.64 9.57 5.18
N TRP A 94 3.02 8.95 4.17
CA TRP A 94 2.89 9.60 2.86
C TRP A 94 2.13 10.92 2.94
N ALA A 95 1.11 11.02 3.80
CA ALA A 95 0.40 12.27 4.01
C ALA A 95 1.27 13.36 4.65
N ALA A 96 2.04 13.02 5.69
CA ALA A 96 2.97 13.95 6.30
C ALA A 96 4.09 14.40 5.33
N HIS A 97 4.30 13.64 4.25
CA HIS A 97 5.33 13.89 3.24
C HIS A 97 4.79 14.34 1.87
N GLY A 98 3.54 14.83 1.83
CA GLY A 98 3.02 15.62 0.70
C GLY A 98 1.99 14.93 -0.20
N PHE A 99 1.45 13.78 0.19
CA PHE A 99 0.43 13.05 -0.57
C PHE A 99 -0.97 13.14 0.06
N ALA A 100 -2.03 13.07 -0.74
CA ALA A 100 -3.38 12.81 -0.25
C ALA A 100 -3.65 11.29 -0.33
N VAL A 101 -3.80 10.63 0.81
CA VAL A 101 -3.99 9.17 0.88
C VAL A 101 -5.45 8.84 1.14
N ILE A 102 -6.07 8.10 0.21
CA ILE A 102 -7.46 7.63 0.31
C ILE A 102 -7.45 6.14 0.63
N GLN A 103 -8.06 5.77 1.75
CA GLN A 103 -8.17 4.40 2.22
C GLN A 103 -9.64 3.95 2.25
N PRO A 104 -10.05 2.96 1.44
CA PRO A 104 -11.40 2.41 1.49
C PRO A 104 -11.56 1.27 2.50
N THR A 105 -12.81 1.05 2.91
CA THR A 105 -13.27 -0.25 3.44
C THR A 105 -13.98 -1.01 2.33
N HIS A 106 -13.29 -2.02 1.81
CA HIS A 106 -13.85 -2.92 0.80
C HIS A 106 -14.80 -3.96 1.42
N LEU A 107 -15.69 -4.55 0.62
CA LEU A 107 -16.64 -5.59 1.08
C LEU A 107 -15.97 -6.84 1.66
N SER A 108 -14.70 -7.08 1.33
CA SER A 108 -13.93 -8.19 1.89
C SER A 108 -13.54 -8.00 3.36
N SER A 109 -13.68 -6.78 3.89
CA SER A 109 -13.30 -6.39 5.24
C SER A 109 -14.09 -7.16 6.32
N LYS A 110 -13.38 -7.63 7.35
CA LYS A 110 -14.00 -8.22 8.54
C LYS A 110 -14.84 -7.22 9.33
N THR A 111 -14.58 -5.91 9.21
CA THR A 111 -15.40 -4.87 9.84
C THR A 111 -16.86 -4.92 9.39
N LEU A 112 -17.11 -5.40 8.17
CA LEU A 112 -18.47 -5.54 7.62
C LEU A 112 -19.09 -6.93 7.90
N ASN A 113 -18.28 -7.90 8.37
CA ASN A 113 -18.71 -9.26 8.70
C ASN A 113 -19.57 -9.96 7.61
N LEU A 114 -19.25 -9.75 6.33
CA LEU A 114 -20.00 -10.29 5.20
C LEU A 114 -19.63 -11.74 4.83
N GLY A 115 -18.77 -12.39 5.62
CA GLY A 115 -18.32 -13.76 5.34
C GLY A 115 -17.54 -13.90 4.02
N SER A 116 -16.71 -12.92 3.67
CA SER A 116 -16.03 -12.78 2.38
C SER A 116 -15.25 -14.02 1.92
N GLU A 117 -14.64 -14.77 2.85
CA GLU A 117 -13.93 -16.02 2.58
C GLU A 117 -14.82 -17.22 2.24
N LYS A 118 -16.12 -17.11 2.54
CA LYS A 118 -17.15 -18.14 2.28
C LYS A 118 -17.98 -17.82 1.04
N ASN A 119 -17.78 -16.65 0.43
CA ASN A 119 -18.46 -16.27 -0.79
C ASN A 119 -17.88 -17.08 -1.96
N THR A 120 -18.65 -18.02 -2.50
CA THR A 120 -18.20 -18.90 -3.60
C THR A 120 -18.36 -18.27 -4.96
N SER A 121 -19.30 -17.33 -5.13
CA SER A 121 -19.51 -16.62 -6.41
C SER A 121 -18.49 -15.50 -6.62
N GLU A 122 -18.03 -14.87 -5.55
CA GLU A 122 -17.06 -13.80 -5.62
C GLU A 122 -16.16 -13.81 -4.37
N PRO A 123 -15.22 -14.76 -4.30
CA PRO A 123 -14.39 -14.94 -3.13
C PRO A 123 -13.60 -13.68 -2.83
N LEU A 124 -13.62 -13.25 -1.57
CA LEU A 124 -13.00 -12.02 -1.08
C LEU A 124 -13.45 -10.75 -1.83
N PHE A 125 -14.60 -10.78 -2.50
CA PHE A 125 -15.14 -9.65 -3.27
C PHE A 125 -14.12 -9.06 -4.26
N TRP A 126 -13.24 -9.90 -4.83
CA TRP A 126 -12.04 -9.46 -5.55
C TRP A 126 -12.32 -8.40 -6.63
N ARG A 127 -13.44 -8.52 -7.36
CA ARG A 127 -13.85 -7.58 -8.41
C ARG A 127 -14.39 -6.29 -7.81
N SER A 128 -15.29 -6.37 -6.84
CA SER A 128 -15.79 -5.21 -6.09
C SER A 128 -14.65 -4.39 -5.46
N ARG A 129 -13.54 -5.00 -5.05
CA ARG A 129 -12.36 -4.26 -4.56
C ARG A 129 -11.75 -3.34 -5.62
N ILE A 130 -11.71 -3.78 -6.87
CA ILE A 130 -11.21 -3.01 -8.01
C ILE A 130 -12.23 -1.91 -8.37
N GLU A 131 -13.52 -2.26 -8.41
CA GLU A 131 -14.62 -1.31 -8.65
C GLU A 131 -14.70 -0.21 -7.60
N ASP A 132 -14.41 -0.51 -6.34
CA ASP A 132 -14.33 0.48 -5.26
C ASP A 132 -13.29 1.56 -5.56
N MET A 133 -12.12 1.17 -6.09
CA MET A 133 -11.08 2.13 -6.46
C MET A 133 -11.49 2.99 -7.67
N LYS A 134 -12.14 2.38 -8.66
CA LYS A 134 -12.68 3.12 -9.81
C LYS A 134 -13.78 4.08 -9.39
N THR A 135 -14.64 3.67 -8.44
CA THR A 135 -15.69 4.52 -7.85
C THR A 135 -15.08 5.74 -7.14
N ILE A 136 -13.97 5.57 -6.40
CA ILE A 136 -13.24 6.71 -5.81
C ILE A 136 -12.77 7.66 -6.89
N LEU A 137 -12.13 7.13 -7.95
CA LEU A 137 -11.61 7.93 -9.05
C LEU A 137 -12.71 8.67 -9.81
N ASP A 138 -13.87 8.04 -10.03
CA ASP A 138 -15.02 8.62 -10.71
C ASP A 138 -15.67 9.75 -9.91
N ARG A 139 -15.45 9.77 -8.59
CA ARG A 139 -16.14 10.66 -7.66
C ARG A 139 -15.20 11.52 -6.82
N LEU A 140 -13.98 11.77 -7.31
CA LEU A 140 -13.03 12.67 -6.65
C LEU A 140 -13.63 14.07 -6.44
N ASP A 141 -14.37 14.59 -7.43
CA ASP A 141 -15.08 15.88 -7.31
C ASP A 141 -16.10 15.89 -6.17
N GLU A 142 -16.79 14.78 -5.94
CA GLU A 142 -17.73 14.63 -4.82
C GLU A 142 -17.00 14.53 -3.47
N ILE A 143 -15.87 13.81 -3.43
CA ILE A 143 -15.01 13.76 -2.25
C ILE A 143 -14.56 15.19 -1.88
N GLU A 144 -14.07 15.97 -2.84
CA GLU A 144 -13.66 17.36 -2.60
C GLU A 144 -14.84 18.24 -2.15
N SER A 145 -16.01 18.04 -2.75
CA SER A 145 -17.23 18.80 -2.44
C SER A 145 -17.86 18.41 -1.10
N SER A 146 -17.51 17.25 -0.52
CA SER A 146 -18.05 16.80 0.76
C SER A 146 -17.54 17.63 1.96
N PHE A 147 -16.35 18.22 1.83
CA PHE A 147 -15.76 19.13 2.83
C PHE A 147 -15.04 20.30 2.14
N PRO A 148 -15.76 21.23 1.48
CA PRO A 148 -15.16 22.21 0.58
C PRO A 148 -14.11 23.10 1.25
N ALA A 149 -14.34 23.47 2.52
CA ALA A 149 -13.40 24.29 3.29
C ALA A 149 -12.03 23.63 3.51
N LEU A 150 -11.96 22.30 3.45
CA LEU A 150 -10.74 21.52 3.70
C LEU A 150 -10.14 20.93 2.43
N LEU A 151 -10.95 20.65 1.40
CA LEU A 151 -10.55 19.84 0.25
C LEU A 151 -10.62 20.54 -1.10
N GLN A 152 -11.46 21.56 -1.28
CA GLN A 152 -11.76 22.10 -2.61
C GLN A 152 -10.50 22.56 -3.37
N GLY A 153 -10.21 21.93 -4.51
CA GLY A 153 -9.10 22.29 -5.39
C GLY A 153 -7.73 21.91 -4.83
N ARG A 154 -7.68 21.01 -3.85
CA ARG A 154 -6.42 20.58 -3.23
C ARG A 154 -5.88 19.28 -3.80
N LEU A 155 -6.70 18.47 -4.46
CA LEU A 155 -6.28 17.20 -5.01
C LEU A 155 -5.82 17.37 -6.46
N ASP A 156 -4.67 16.79 -6.81
CA ASP A 156 -4.15 16.78 -8.18
C ASP A 156 -4.62 15.51 -8.90
N HIS A 157 -5.70 15.63 -9.68
CA HIS A 157 -6.29 14.51 -10.43
C HIS A 157 -5.40 14.01 -11.57
N THR A 158 -4.31 14.71 -11.90
CA THR A 158 -3.36 14.30 -12.93
C THR A 158 -2.25 13.39 -12.40
N ARG A 159 -2.06 13.37 -11.07
CA ARG A 159 -1.02 12.58 -10.38
C ARG A 159 -1.66 11.63 -9.39
N ILE A 160 -2.03 10.45 -9.89
CA ILE A 160 -2.69 9.42 -9.09
C ILE A 160 -1.86 8.14 -9.08
N ALA A 161 -1.59 7.63 -7.89
CA ALA A 161 -0.98 6.33 -7.66
C ALA A 161 -1.97 5.38 -7.00
N VAL A 162 -1.75 4.09 -7.20
CA VAL A 162 -2.37 3.04 -6.38
C VAL A 162 -1.28 2.25 -5.65
N ALA A 163 -1.48 2.05 -4.36
CA ALA A 163 -0.65 1.22 -3.52
C ALA A 163 -1.50 0.12 -2.88
N GLY A 164 -0.93 -1.06 -2.69
CA GLY A 164 -1.66 -2.13 -2.05
C GLY A 164 -0.76 -3.21 -1.48
N HIS A 165 -1.17 -3.73 -0.31
CA HIS A 165 -0.46 -4.79 0.38
C HIS A 165 -1.20 -6.13 0.26
N SER A 166 -0.47 -7.21 -0.03
CA SER A 166 -1.05 -8.56 -0.11
C SER A 166 -2.25 -8.60 -1.05
N LEU A 167 -3.46 -8.97 -0.60
CA LEU A 167 -4.69 -8.89 -1.42
C LEU A 167 -4.95 -7.48 -2.00
N GLY A 168 -4.59 -6.42 -1.27
CA GLY A 168 -4.62 -5.06 -1.78
C GLY A 168 -3.62 -4.83 -2.91
N GLY A 169 -2.48 -5.54 -2.88
CA GLY A 169 -1.50 -5.59 -3.96
C GLY A 169 -2.06 -6.26 -5.22
N HIS A 170 -2.88 -7.30 -5.08
CA HIS A 170 -3.65 -7.84 -6.21
C HIS A 170 -4.63 -6.81 -6.79
N THR A 171 -5.40 -6.11 -5.94
CA THR A 171 -6.28 -5.01 -6.38
C THR A 171 -5.51 -3.92 -7.13
N ALA A 172 -4.37 -3.49 -6.59
CA ALA A 172 -3.48 -2.53 -7.24
C ALA A 172 -2.95 -3.06 -8.59
N GLY A 173 -2.47 -4.31 -8.64
CA GLY A 173 -1.94 -4.92 -9.86
C GLY A 173 -2.98 -5.01 -10.98
N MET A 174 -4.24 -5.34 -10.67
CA MET A 174 -5.33 -5.32 -11.66
C MET A 174 -5.60 -3.92 -12.22
N LEU A 175 -5.56 -2.88 -11.37
CA LEU A 175 -5.71 -1.49 -11.79
C LEU A 175 -4.55 -0.99 -12.67
N LEU A 176 -3.36 -1.57 -12.49
CA LEU A 176 -2.13 -1.22 -13.21
C LEU A 176 -1.97 -1.95 -14.56
N GLY A 177 -2.85 -2.89 -14.90
CA GLY A 177 -2.80 -3.65 -16.16
C GLY A 177 -2.69 -5.16 -16.01
N GLY A 178 -2.75 -5.68 -14.78
CA GLY A 178 -2.90 -7.11 -14.54
C GLY A 178 -4.21 -7.65 -15.13
N LYS A 179 -4.19 -8.92 -15.53
CA LYS A 179 -5.32 -9.63 -16.13
C LYS A 179 -5.55 -10.94 -15.41
N LEU A 180 -6.75 -11.49 -15.53
CA LEU A 180 -7.08 -12.85 -15.07
C LEU A 180 -8.17 -13.45 -15.94
N LEU A 181 -8.44 -14.75 -15.77
CA LEU A 181 -9.68 -15.36 -16.25
C LEU A 181 -10.69 -15.39 -15.12
N ASP A 182 -11.94 -15.02 -15.43
CA ASP A 182 -13.02 -15.07 -14.47
C ASP A 182 -13.13 -16.49 -13.89
N PRO A 183 -13.16 -16.64 -12.56
CA PRO A 183 -13.18 -17.97 -11.94
C PRO A 183 -14.44 -18.78 -12.28
N ILE A 184 -15.55 -18.13 -12.67
CA ILE A 184 -16.82 -18.79 -12.99
C ILE A 184 -16.89 -19.18 -14.47
N ASP A 185 -16.80 -18.21 -15.37
CA ASP A 185 -17.07 -18.43 -16.81
C ASP A 185 -15.81 -18.48 -17.68
N LYS A 186 -14.62 -18.29 -17.07
CA LYS A 186 -13.31 -18.29 -17.74
C LYS A 186 -13.14 -17.21 -18.80
N SER A 187 -14.01 -16.19 -18.82
CA SER A 187 -13.83 -15.03 -19.68
C SER A 187 -12.62 -14.19 -19.26
N PRO A 188 -11.89 -13.55 -20.19
CA PRO A 188 -10.81 -12.65 -19.83
C PRO A 188 -11.33 -11.41 -19.08
N VAL A 189 -10.69 -11.08 -17.95
CA VAL A 189 -10.98 -9.90 -17.15
C VAL A 189 -9.79 -8.95 -17.18
N GLU A 190 -10.06 -7.72 -17.62
CA GLU A 190 -9.12 -6.59 -17.61
C GLU A 190 -9.83 -5.38 -17.01
N MET A 191 -9.28 -4.80 -15.95
CA MET A 191 -9.93 -3.73 -15.18
C MET A 191 -9.02 -2.55 -14.89
N SER A 192 -7.96 -2.38 -15.70
CA SER A 192 -7.03 -1.26 -15.57
C SER A 192 -7.71 0.10 -15.63
N ASP A 193 -7.08 1.12 -15.05
CA ASP A 193 -7.57 2.50 -15.10
C ASP A 193 -6.45 3.46 -15.48
N SER A 194 -6.60 4.13 -16.63
CA SER A 194 -5.56 4.99 -17.21
C SER A 194 -5.32 6.30 -16.45
N ARG A 195 -6.18 6.65 -15.48
CA ARG A 195 -5.96 7.79 -14.57
C ARG A 195 -4.81 7.51 -13.60
N ILE A 196 -4.57 6.25 -13.26
CA ILE A 196 -3.46 5.83 -12.39
C ILE A 196 -2.16 5.88 -13.20
N LYS A 197 -1.18 6.65 -12.72
CA LYS A 197 0.10 6.88 -13.39
C LYS A 197 1.25 6.10 -12.76
N ALA A 198 1.09 5.62 -11.53
CA ALA A 198 2.12 4.88 -10.82
C ALA A 198 1.53 3.84 -9.86
N GLY A 199 2.31 2.78 -9.59
CA GLY A 199 1.95 1.70 -8.67
C GLY A 199 2.97 1.46 -7.56
N ILE A 200 2.49 1.02 -6.39
CA ILE A 200 3.32 0.36 -5.38
C ILE A 200 2.68 -0.99 -5.00
N LEU A 201 3.38 -2.09 -5.28
CA LEU A 201 2.96 -3.43 -4.90
C LEU A 201 3.75 -3.90 -3.68
N LEU A 202 3.09 -4.01 -2.53
CA LEU A 202 3.70 -4.40 -1.25
C LEU A 202 3.37 -5.88 -0.97
N ALA A 203 4.36 -6.76 -1.02
CA ALA A 203 4.17 -8.22 -0.84
C ALA A 203 2.96 -8.76 -1.63
N ALA A 204 2.79 -8.25 -2.86
CA ALA A 204 1.62 -8.56 -3.68
C ALA A 204 1.68 -10.00 -4.20
N PRO A 205 0.55 -10.70 -4.35
CA PRO A 205 0.45 -11.95 -5.08
C PRO A 205 1.12 -11.85 -6.47
N GLY A 206 1.91 -12.87 -6.82
CA GLY A 206 2.50 -13.03 -8.15
C GLY A 206 1.57 -13.72 -9.14
N ASN A 207 2.10 -14.15 -10.28
CA ASN A 207 1.33 -14.83 -11.31
C ASN A 207 0.80 -16.18 -10.82
N GLY A 208 -0.40 -16.57 -11.27
CA GLY A 208 -1.02 -17.86 -10.97
C GLY A 208 -0.55 -19.01 -11.84
N ASP A 209 -0.12 -18.70 -13.07
CA ASP A 209 0.42 -19.66 -14.05
C ASP A 209 -0.46 -20.89 -14.26
N GLY A 210 -1.76 -20.67 -14.48
CA GLY A 210 -2.73 -21.75 -14.65
C GLY A 210 -2.94 -22.60 -13.40
N GLY A 211 -2.58 -22.05 -12.22
CA GLY A 211 -2.70 -22.70 -10.93
C GLY A 211 -1.42 -23.38 -10.43
N GLU A 212 -0.33 -23.42 -11.22
CA GLU A 212 0.93 -24.07 -10.83
C GLU A 212 1.70 -23.28 -9.75
N SER A 213 1.57 -21.96 -9.77
CA SER A 213 2.26 -21.05 -8.86
C SER A 213 1.53 -20.84 -7.52
N VAL A 214 0.36 -21.45 -7.34
CA VAL A 214 -0.47 -21.31 -6.13
C VAL A 214 -0.77 -22.67 -5.49
N THR A 215 -1.15 -22.68 -4.21
CA THR A 215 -1.49 -23.92 -3.51
C THR A 215 -2.83 -24.51 -4.01
N PRO A 216 -3.08 -25.82 -3.83
CA PRO A 216 -4.38 -26.42 -4.14
C PRO A 216 -5.56 -25.72 -3.45
N MET A 217 -5.36 -25.27 -2.21
CA MET A 217 -6.36 -24.52 -1.45
C MET A 217 -6.73 -23.20 -2.13
N VAL A 218 -5.75 -22.48 -2.66
CA VAL A 218 -5.99 -21.24 -3.42
C VAL A 218 -6.72 -21.53 -4.72
N ASN A 219 -6.33 -22.57 -5.47
CA ASN A 219 -7.04 -22.95 -6.70
C ASN A 219 -8.51 -23.29 -6.45
N GLU A 220 -8.81 -24.00 -5.35
CA GLU A 220 -10.18 -24.40 -5.01
C GLU A 220 -11.03 -23.22 -4.48
N ARG A 221 -10.47 -22.39 -3.60
CA ARG A 221 -11.24 -21.36 -2.87
C ARG A 221 -11.16 -19.96 -3.46
N PHE A 222 -10.06 -19.65 -4.14
CA PHE A 222 -9.71 -18.31 -4.59
C PHE A 222 -9.27 -18.34 -6.07
N GLY A 223 -10.08 -18.97 -6.92
CA GLY A 223 -9.74 -19.23 -8.32
C GLY A 223 -9.42 -18.01 -9.19
N PHE A 224 -9.70 -16.78 -8.71
CA PHE A 224 -9.22 -15.56 -9.37
C PHE A 224 -7.69 -15.42 -9.35
N PHE A 225 -6.99 -16.11 -8.43
CA PHE A 225 -5.53 -16.19 -8.43
C PHE A 225 -4.97 -17.20 -9.44
N THR A 226 -5.74 -18.21 -9.85
CA THR A 226 -5.26 -19.31 -10.72
C THR A 226 -4.69 -18.79 -12.04
N ASP A 227 -5.41 -17.87 -12.67
CA ASP A 227 -5.07 -17.32 -13.98
C ASP A 227 -4.60 -15.85 -13.89
N TYR A 228 -4.37 -15.34 -12.67
CA TYR A 228 -3.88 -13.98 -12.47
C TYR A 228 -2.49 -13.79 -13.10
N SER A 229 -2.32 -12.70 -13.84
CA SER A 229 -1.13 -12.41 -14.59
C SER A 229 -0.81 -10.91 -14.55
N LEU A 230 0.42 -10.60 -14.14
CA LEU A 230 1.01 -9.26 -14.14
C LEU A 230 1.80 -8.99 -15.44
N ARG A 231 1.85 -9.93 -16.39
CA ARG A 231 2.68 -9.83 -17.60
C ARG A 231 2.33 -8.64 -18.50
N ASP A 232 1.06 -8.22 -18.51
CA ASP A 232 0.58 -7.09 -19.30
C ASP A 232 0.60 -5.76 -18.52
N MET A 233 0.98 -5.77 -17.25
CA MET A 233 1.08 -4.56 -16.43
C MET A 233 2.20 -3.67 -16.96
N ALA A 234 1.84 -2.57 -17.62
CA ALA A 234 2.79 -1.63 -18.22
C ALA A 234 3.07 -0.39 -17.34
N THR A 235 2.12 -0.01 -16.47
CA THR A 235 2.22 1.21 -15.65
C THR A 235 3.47 1.19 -14.76
N PRO A 236 4.24 2.31 -14.65
CA PRO A 236 5.41 2.40 -13.77
C PRO A 236 5.10 1.91 -12.35
N THR A 237 5.82 0.91 -11.87
CA THR A 237 5.51 0.29 -10.56
C THR A 237 6.75 -0.02 -9.74
N LEU A 238 6.73 0.35 -8.45
CA LEU A 238 7.64 -0.15 -7.44
C LEU A 238 7.06 -1.42 -6.82
N VAL A 239 7.81 -2.52 -6.92
CA VAL A 239 7.50 -3.79 -6.26
C VAL A 239 8.35 -3.90 -5.01
N VAL A 240 7.73 -4.14 -3.87
CA VAL A 240 8.41 -4.24 -2.56
C VAL A 240 8.14 -5.62 -1.99
N VAL A 241 9.21 -6.33 -1.65
CA VAL A 241 9.14 -7.72 -1.17
C VAL A 241 10.02 -7.92 0.06
N GLY A 242 9.62 -8.85 0.92
CA GLY A 242 10.50 -9.44 1.91
C GLY A 242 11.13 -10.72 1.35
N ASP A 243 12.44 -10.88 1.46
CA ASP A 243 13.13 -12.08 0.94
C ASP A 243 12.82 -13.38 1.72
N ASN A 244 12.23 -13.26 2.91
CA ASN A 244 11.75 -14.35 3.75
C ASN A 244 10.22 -14.50 3.72
N ASP A 245 9.50 -13.80 2.83
CA ASP A 245 8.06 -13.98 2.67
C ASP A 245 7.73 -15.30 1.95
N ALA A 246 7.78 -16.41 2.67
CA ALA A 246 7.53 -17.72 2.06
C ALA A 246 6.07 -17.91 1.60
N SER A 247 5.10 -17.21 2.23
CA SER A 247 3.67 -17.29 1.91
C SER A 247 3.15 -18.69 1.53
N GLY A 248 3.62 -19.74 2.23
CA GLY A 248 3.39 -21.14 1.86
C GLY A 248 1.93 -21.61 1.97
N HIS A 249 1.06 -20.78 2.55
CA HIS A 249 -0.38 -20.98 2.52
C HIS A 249 -1.03 -20.56 1.19
N LEU A 250 -0.36 -19.68 0.42
CA LEU A 250 -0.84 -19.13 -0.84
C LEU A 250 -0.11 -19.70 -2.06
N THR A 251 1.22 -19.79 -2.00
CA THR A 251 2.07 -20.13 -3.15
C THR A 251 2.97 -21.34 -2.92
N THR A 252 3.29 -22.02 -4.01
CA THR A 252 4.31 -23.09 -4.09
C THR A 252 5.72 -22.55 -4.37
N ARG A 253 5.85 -21.26 -4.71
CA ARG A 253 7.10 -20.63 -5.19
C ARG A 253 7.88 -19.86 -4.12
N GLY A 254 7.33 -19.70 -2.92
CA GLY A 254 7.98 -18.94 -1.84
C GLY A 254 8.11 -17.45 -2.15
N ALA A 255 9.09 -16.79 -1.53
CA ALA A 255 9.30 -15.34 -1.63
C ALA A 255 9.48 -14.81 -3.06
N ALA A 256 10.03 -15.63 -3.96
CA ALA A 256 10.22 -15.25 -5.35
C ALA A 256 8.90 -14.96 -6.09
N TRP A 257 7.77 -15.51 -5.63
CA TRP A 257 6.45 -15.26 -6.21
C TRP A 257 6.08 -13.77 -6.18
N HIS A 258 6.37 -13.09 -5.06
CA HIS A 258 6.05 -11.67 -4.88
C HIS A 258 6.87 -10.74 -5.78
N MET A 259 7.94 -11.26 -6.41
CA MET A 259 8.80 -10.49 -7.32
C MET A 259 8.28 -10.49 -8.77
N ASP A 260 7.21 -11.24 -9.08
CA ASP A 260 6.70 -11.40 -10.44
C ASP A 260 6.32 -10.07 -11.10
N GLY A 261 5.77 -9.11 -10.34
CA GLY A 261 5.47 -7.78 -10.85
C GLY A 261 6.69 -7.01 -11.34
N TYR A 262 7.89 -7.36 -10.85
CA TYR A 262 9.13 -6.84 -11.39
C TYR A 262 9.64 -7.72 -12.52
N TYR A 263 9.75 -9.04 -12.36
CA TYR A 263 10.42 -9.87 -13.39
C TYR A 263 9.59 -10.06 -14.66
N THR A 264 8.26 -10.10 -14.57
CA THR A 264 7.40 -10.57 -15.67
C THR A 264 6.62 -9.45 -16.36
N SER A 265 6.41 -8.32 -15.68
CA SER A 265 5.64 -7.18 -16.19
C SER A 265 6.40 -6.34 -17.21
N GLN A 266 5.65 -5.59 -18.02
CA GLN A 266 6.16 -4.67 -19.04
C GLN A 266 6.40 -3.27 -18.47
N GLY A 267 7.12 -2.42 -19.22
CA GLY A 267 7.35 -1.02 -18.84
C GLY A 267 8.25 -0.86 -17.61
N PRO A 268 8.45 0.40 -17.15
CA PRO A 268 9.38 0.68 -16.06
C PRO A 268 8.98 -0.02 -14.76
N LYS A 269 9.94 -0.70 -14.12
CA LYS A 269 9.75 -1.35 -12.81
C LYS A 269 10.96 -1.13 -11.92
N ALA A 270 10.70 -0.95 -10.64
CA ALA A 270 11.71 -1.06 -9.60
C ALA A 270 11.34 -2.20 -8.65
N LEU A 271 12.33 -2.90 -8.13
CA LEU A 271 12.18 -3.93 -7.10
C LEU A 271 12.98 -3.53 -5.87
N LEU A 272 12.30 -3.31 -4.75
CA LEU A 272 12.90 -3.19 -3.43
C LEU A 272 12.78 -4.54 -2.72
N THR A 273 13.91 -5.21 -2.51
CA THR A 273 13.99 -6.43 -1.70
C THR A 273 14.48 -6.09 -0.31
N LEU A 274 13.67 -6.33 0.72
CA LEU A 274 13.99 -6.10 2.13
C LEU A 274 14.66 -7.34 2.72
N VAL A 275 15.87 -7.18 3.25
CA VAL A 275 16.62 -8.29 3.83
C VAL A 275 15.99 -8.76 5.13
N GLY A 276 15.78 -10.06 5.23
CA GLY A 276 15.12 -10.74 6.33
C GLY A 276 13.63 -10.39 6.49
N GLY A 277 13.05 -9.59 5.58
CA GLY A 277 11.66 -9.17 5.66
C GLY A 277 10.71 -10.31 5.31
N LYS A 278 9.57 -10.36 5.97
CA LYS A 278 8.48 -11.30 5.66
C LYS A 278 7.30 -10.53 5.04
N HIS A 279 6.12 -11.11 5.12
CA HIS A 279 4.89 -10.57 4.54
C HIS A 279 4.50 -9.21 5.10
N GLY A 280 4.77 -8.93 6.38
CA GLY A 280 4.40 -7.69 7.06
C GLY A 280 5.29 -6.49 6.70
N LEU A 281 6.41 -6.71 6.00
CA LEU A 281 7.36 -5.69 5.53
C LEU A 281 7.76 -4.69 6.63
N GLY A 282 7.93 -5.17 7.87
CA GLY A 282 8.27 -4.34 9.02
C GLY A 282 7.09 -3.73 9.79
N GLY A 283 5.85 -4.11 9.47
CA GLY A 283 4.64 -3.63 10.17
C GLY A 283 3.77 -2.68 9.34
N VAL A 284 3.75 -2.82 8.01
CA VAL A 284 3.04 -1.86 7.13
C VAL A 284 1.54 -1.78 7.37
N SER A 285 0.92 -2.86 7.89
CA SER A 285 -0.51 -2.92 8.16
C SER A 285 -0.94 -2.18 9.44
N GLY A 286 -0.01 -1.96 10.37
CA GLY A 286 -0.23 -1.22 11.61
C GLY A 286 0.92 -1.37 12.61
N TYR A 287 1.08 -0.38 13.48
CA TYR A 287 2.09 -0.37 14.54
C TYR A 287 1.81 -1.44 15.60
N ASP A 288 2.85 -2.19 16.01
CA ASP A 288 2.80 -3.17 17.10
C ASP A 288 1.66 -4.19 16.96
N THR A 289 1.33 -4.57 15.72
CA THR A 289 0.19 -5.43 15.45
C THR A 289 0.53 -6.90 15.62
N ALA A 290 -0.43 -7.68 16.11
CA ALA A 290 -0.25 -9.13 16.26
C ALA A 290 0.05 -9.83 14.92
N GLU A 291 -0.47 -9.31 13.82
CA GLU A 291 -0.23 -9.83 12.47
C GLU A 291 1.17 -9.51 11.92
N ALA A 292 1.89 -8.59 12.55
CA ALA A 292 3.30 -8.30 12.25
C ALA A 292 4.23 -8.77 13.36
N ALA A 293 3.75 -9.49 14.39
CA ALA A 293 4.54 -9.79 15.60
C ALA A 293 5.86 -10.54 15.32
N ASP A 294 5.95 -11.29 14.22
CA ASP A 294 7.16 -12.01 13.82
C ASP A 294 7.97 -11.33 12.70
N ASP A 295 7.58 -10.12 12.29
CA ASP A 295 8.21 -9.33 11.22
C ASP A 295 8.37 -7.82 11.55
N GLU A 296 7.85 -7.36 12.69
CA GLU A 296 7.87 -5.98 13.14
C GLU A 296 9.32 -5.46 13.20
N SER A 297 9.55 -4.35 12.50
CA SER A 297 10.86 -3.71 12.45
C SER A 297 10.67 -2.26 12.01
N PRO A 298 10.75 -1.29 12.94
CA PRO A 298 10.66 0.13 12.60
C PRO A 298 11.70 0.57 11.56
N GLU A 299 12.90 0.00 11.59
CA GLU A 299 13.95 0.25 10.60
C GLU A 299 13.57 -0.26 9.20
N ARG A 300 13.01 -1.48 9.09
CA ARG A 300 12.53 -2.01 7.80
C ARG A 300 11.33 -1.21 7.27
N LEU A 301 10.37 -0.90 8.13
CA LEU A 301 9.22 -0.05 7.78
C LEU A 301 9.68 1.31 7.26
N ALA A 302 10.70 1.92 7.88
CA ALA A 302 11.26 3.19 7.43
C ALA A 302 11.89 3.10 6.04
N VAL A 303 12.53 1.98 5.68
CA VAL A 303 13.00 1.75 4.31
C VAL A 303 11.83 1.73 3.34
N VAL A 304 10.76 0.98 3.64
CA VAL A 304 9.55 0.92 2.79
C VAL A 304 8.94 2.31 2.62
N GLN A 305 8.76 3.05 3.71
CA GLN A 305 8.21 4.40 3.73
C GLN A 305 9.02 5.36 2.86
N ARG A 306 10.33 5.43 3.06
CA ARG A 306 11.21 6.41 2.39
C ARG A 306 11.43 6.10 0.91
N LEU A 307 11.64 4.82 0.55
CA LEU A 307 11.85 4.43 -0.84
C LEU A 307 10.55 4.56 -1.65
N SER A 308 9.40 4.17 -1.09
CA SER A 308 8.11 4.35 -1.76
C SER A 308 7.75 5.83 -1.96
N TRP A 309 8.05 6.68 -0.98
CA TRP A 309 7.93 8.13 -1.12
C TRP A 309 8.84 8.65 -2.25
N ALA A 310 10.13 8.32 -2.20
CA ALA A 310 11.11 8.80 -3.18
C ALA A 310 10.72 8.39 -4.60
N TYR A 311 10.29 7.13 -4.78
CA TYR A 311 9.80 6.60 -6.04
C TYR A 311 8.64 7.42 -6.60
N LEU A 312 7.58 7.62 -5.81
CA LEU A 312 6.40 8.38 -6.27
C LEU A 312 6.71 9.84 -6.55
N ARG A 313 7.58 10.47 -5.75
CA ARG A 313 8.00 11.86 -5.96
C ARG A 313 8.74 12.05 -7.27
N THR A 314 9.59 11.08 -7.65
CA THR A 314 10.28 11.08 -8.95
C THR A 314 9.31 10.77 -10.08
N VAL A 315 8.46 9.74 -9.98
CA VAL A 315 7.53 9.35 -11.07
C VAL A 315 6.48 10.43 -11.37
N PHE A 316 6.13 11.26 -10.40
CA PHE A 316 5.21 12.39 -10.58
C PHE A 316 5.89 13.71 -10.97
N ASP A 317 7.19 13.70 -11.28
CA ASP A 317 7.99 14.87 -11.63
C ASP A 317 7.89 15.98 -10.58
N ILE A 318 7.91 15.59 -9.29
CA ILE A 318 7.86 16.53 -8.16
C ILE A 318 9.25 16.74 -7.57
N GLN A 319 10.09 15.71 -7.61
CA GLN A 319 11.47 15.77 -7.17
C GLN A 319 12.30 14.71 -7.89
N ASP A 320 12.88 15.10 -9.02
CA ASP A 320 13.53 14.19 -9.99
C ASP A 320 14.59 13.29 -9.34
N GLU A 321 15.48 13.86 -8.52
CA GLU A 321 16.59 13.11 -7.89
C GLU A 321 16.20 12.28 -6.66
N ALA A 322 14.96 12.39 -6.15
CA ALA A 322 14.57 11.73 -4.89
C ALA A 322 14.83 10.22 -4.92
N TRP A 323 14.42 9.54 -5.99
CA TRP A 323 14.62 8.11 -6.15
C TRP A 323 16.10 7.72 -6.23
N ASN A 324 16.90 8.44 -7.02
CA ASN A 324 18.32 8.16 -7.17
C ASN A 324 19.09 8.37 -5.87
N GLU A 325 18.78 9.43 -5.12
CA GLU A 325 19.37 9.69 -3.80
C GLU A 325 19.00 8.62 -2.77
N ALA A 326 17.74 8.20 -2.75
CA ALA A 326 17.28 7.13 -1.86
C ALA A 326 17.93 5.78 -2.19
N CYS A 327 18.09 5.44 -3.48
CA CYS A 327 18.79 4.23 -3.92
C CYS A 327 20.27 4.26 -3.50
N ARG A 328 20.99 5.35 -3.76
CA ARG A 328 22.40 5.52 -3.34
C ARG A 328 22.56 5.41 -1.82
N ALA A 329 21.63 5.95 -1.05
CA ALA A 329 21.65 5.81 0.40
C ALA A 329 21.45 4.35 0.84
N LEU A 330 20.52 3.62 0.20
CA LEU A 330 20.26 2.21 0.50
C LEU A 330 21.42 1.29 0.07
N GLU A 331 22.16 1.60 -1.01
CA GLU A 331 23.37 0.87 -1.41
C GLU A 331 24.44 0.85 -0.30
N GLY A 332 24.51 1.92 0.51
CA GLY A 332 25.34 1.99 1.71
C GLY A 332 24.82 1.17 2.90
N LEU A 333 23.62 0.58 2.80
CA LEU A 333 22.89 -0.12 3.86
C LEU A 333 22.46 -1.54 3.40
N PRO A 334 23.36 -2.41 2.90
CA PRO A 334 23.00 -3.69 2.28
C PRO A 334 22.32 -4.68 3.22
N ALA A 335 22.45 -4.49 4.54
CA ALA A 335 21.76 -5.30 5.55
C ALA A 335 20.26 -4.99 5.64
N LEU A 336 19.79 -3.86 5.08
CA LEU A 336 18.39 -3.46 5.12
C LEU A 336 17.63 -3.84 3.85
N GLY A 337 18.30 -3.80 2.70
CA GLY A 337 17.68 -4.12 1.42
C GLY A 337 18.55 -3.79 0.23
N LYS A 338 18.00 -4.07 -0.96
CA LYS A 338 18.58 -3.70 -2.26
C LYS A 338 17.50 -3.27 -3.23
N VAL A 339 17.89 -2.47 -4.22
CA VAL A 339 17.02 -2.05 -5.32
C VAL A 339 17.55 -2.59 -6.65
N GLU A 340 16.62 -3.04 -7.49
CA GLU A 340 16.84 -3.37 -8.89
C GLU A 340 15.87 -2.53 -9.75
N VAL A 341 16.30 -2.08 -10.93
CA VAL A 341 15.49 -1.24 -11.83
C VAL A 341 15.49 -1.82 -13.23
N LYS A 342 14.38 -1.69 -13.96
CA LYS A 342 14.25 -2.05 -15.37
C LYS A 342 13.25 -1.16 -16.08
#